data_AF-A0AAV7T9J6-F1
#
_entry.id   AF-A0AAV7T9J6-F1
#
_cell.length_a   1.000
_cell.length_b   1.000
_cell.length_c   1.000
_cell.angle_alpha   90.00
_cell.angle_beta   90.00
_cell.angle_gamma   90.00
#
_symmetry.space_group_name_H-M   'P 1'
#
loop_
_entity.id
_entity.type
_entity.pdbx_description
1 polymer ?
#
loop_
_entity_poly.entity_id
_entity_poly.type
_entity_poly.pdbx_seq_one_letter_code
_entity_poly.pdbx_strand_id
1 'polypeptide(L)'
;MGARLKSAHLNAQGIDHPPAEMLNPAGAQILTAIEQSKQALENKMDTVSTEVNLLAINLYKVNEGSLAMEERVALLQLAVKVKDLHGSVKADKCKQMDDKLDDTEGKSQHCNLCSVGFPEQLEGTDPTEFLEQRIKNTIGPG
;
A
#
# COMPACT_ATOMS: atom_id res chain seq x y z
N MET A 1 40.87 11.98 -17.45
CA MET A 1 42.06 11.18 -17.82
C MET A 1 41.60 9.99 -18.64
N GLY A 2 41.56 10.14 -19.97
CA GLY A 2 41.16 9.07 -20.90
C GLY A 2 42.38 8.62 -21.69
N ALA A 3 42.90 7.43 -21.41
CA ALA A 3 44.01 6.86 -22.16
C ALA A 3 43.48 6.29 -23.48
N ARG A 4 43.80 6.98 -24.59
CA ARG A 4 43.67 6.46 -25.95
C ARG A 4 44.65 5.30 -26.12
N LEU A 5 44.16 4.07 -26.12
CA LEU A 5 44.92 2.92 -26.60
C LEU A 5 44.98 3.00 -28.14
N LYS A 6 46.17 3.31 -28.65
CA LYS A 6 46.50 3.20 -30.08
C LYS A 6 46.48 1.72 -30.45
N SER A 7 45.51 1.32 -31.27
CA SER A 7 45.48 0.01 -31.90
C SER A 7 46.65 -0.09 -32.88
N ALA A 8 47.63 -0.94 -32.54
CA ALA A 8 48.67 -1.35 -33.46
C ALA A 8 48.01 -2.17 -34.59
N HIS A 9 48.02 -1.64 -35.81
CA HIS A 9 47.85 -2.44 -37.02
C HIS A 9 49.04 -3.39 -37.13
N LEU A 10 48.89 -4.60 -36.59
CA LEU A 10 49.72 -5.73 -36.98
C LEU A 10 49.34 -6.07 -38.42
N ASN A 11 50.23 -5.67 -39.32
CA ASN A 11 50.25 -5.99 -40.72
C ASN A 11 50.28 -7.53 -40.84
N ALA A 12 49.12 -8.15 -41.06
CA ALA A 12 49.04 -9.56 -41.42
C ALA A 12 49.62 -9.69 -42.82
N GLN A 13 50.92 -9.94 -42.87
CA GLN A 13 51.63 -10.40 -44.06
C GLN A 13 50.82 -11.51 -44.71
N GLY A 14 50.67 -11.42 -46.03
CA GLY A 14 49.92 -12.36 -46.85
C GLY A 14 50.30 -13.80 -46.52
N ILE A 15 49.40 -14.48 -45.82
CA ILE A 15 49.31 -15.92 -45.90
C ILE A 15 48.54 -16.14 -47.19
N ASP A 16 49.26 -16.40 -48.28
CA ASP A 16 48.69 -16.96 -49.49
C ASP A 16 47.93 -18.22 -49.07
N HIS A 17 46.62 -18.10 -48.95
CA HIS A 17 45.77 -19.27 -48.87
C HIS A 17 45.95 -19.99 -50.21
N PRO A 18 46.30 -21.29 -50.23
CA PRO A 18 46.37 -22.02 -51.48
C PRO A 18 45.02 -21.85 -52.21
N PRO A 19 45.03 -21.64 -53.53
CA PRO A 19 43.81 -21.52 -54.29
C PRO A 19 42.91 -22.72 -53.99
N ALA A 20 41.60 -22.48 -53.88
CA ALA A 20 40.58 -23.47 -53.51
C ALA A 20 40.62 -24.77 -54.35
N GLU A 21 41.40 -24.80 -55.42
CA GLU A 21 41.63 -25.93 -56.33
C GLU A 21 42.57 -27.02 -55.78
N MET A 22 43.21 -26.85 -54.61
CA MET A 22 44.12 -27.85 -54.01
C MET A 22 43.60 -28.55 -52.74
N LEU A 23 42.37 -28.28 -52.30
CA LEU A 23 41.79 -29.01 -51.16
C LEU A 23 41.24 -30.36 -51.65
N ASN A 24 41.64 -31.44 -50.98
CA ASN A 24 40.91 -32.69 -51.11
C ASN A 24 39.43 -32.45 -50.66
N PRO A 25 38.46 -33.22 -51.15
CA PRO A 25 37.04 -32.98 -50.87
C PRO A 25 36.70 -32.92 -49.36
N ALA A 26 37.50 -33.56 -48.50
CA ALA A 26 37.33 -33.49 -47.05
C ALA A 26 37.74 -32.12 -46.47
N GLY A 27 38.81 -31.50 -46.97
CA GLY A 27 39.25 -30.17 -46.53
C GLY A 27 38.26 -29.07 -46.88
N ALA A 28 37.65 -29.13 -48.07
CA ALA A 28 36.60 -28.20 -48.47
C ALA A 28 35.34 -28.31 -47.58
N GLN A 29 34.93 -29.54 -47.24
CA GLN A 29 33.80 -29.79 -46.33
C GLN A 29 34.05 -29.24 -44.92
N ILE A 30 35.26 -29.38 -44.40
CA ILE A 30 35.63 -28.83 -43.08
C ILE A 30 35.52 -27.30 -43.09
N LEU A 31 35.99 -26.65 -44.15
CA LEU A 31 35.95 -25.18 -44.26
C LEU A 31 34.51 -24.66 -44.31
N THR A 32 33.64 -25.31 -45.08
CA THR A 32 32.20 -25.02 -45.10
C THR A 32 31.55 -25.21 -43.74
N ALA A 33 31.89 -26.29 -43.01
CA ALA A 33 31.35 -26.52 -41.67
C ALA A 33 31.79 -25.45 -40.66
N ILE A 34 33.03 -24.95 -40.77
CA ILE A 34 33.55 -23.85 -39.94
C ILE A 34 32.79 -22.55 -40.26
N GLU A 35 32.58 -22.23 -41.53
CA GLU A 35 31.83 -21.04 -41.95
C GLU A 35 30.38 -21.08 -41.45
N GLN A 36 29.71 -22.22 -41.59
CA GLN A 36 28.35 -22.41 -41.07
C GLN A 36 28.30 -22.28 -39.55
N SER A 37 29.28 -22.86 -38.84
CA SER A 37 29.38 -22.77 -37.37
C SER A 37 29.62 -21.33 -36.92
N LYS A 38 30.47 -20.58 -37.64
CA LYS A 38 30.71 -19.16 -37.41
C LYS A 38 29.42 -18.35 -37.57
N GLN A 39 28.72 -18.52 -38.69
CA GLN A 39 27.46 -17.80 -38.94
C GLN A 39 26.40 -18.12 -37.89
N ALA A 40 26.27 -19.39 -37.50
CA ALA A 40 25.34 -19.80 -36.46
C ALA A 40 25.68 -19.19 -35.10
N LEU A 41 26.97 -19.05 -34.79
CA LEU A 41 27.44 -18.41 -33.56
C LEU A 41 27.16 -16.91 -33.56
N GLU A 42 27.44 -16.21 -34.67
CA GLU A 42 27.15 -14.78 -34.84
C GLU A 42 25.65 -14.51 -34.64
N ASN A 43 24.78 -15.28 -35.29
CA ASN A 43 23.32 -15.12 -35.15
C ASN A 43 22.83 -15.34 -33.70
N LYS A 44 23.41 -16.32 -32.99
CA LYS A 44 23.08 -16.55 -31.57
C LYS A 44 23.58 -15.41 -30.70
N MET A 45 24.75 -14.86 -31.00
CA MET A 45 25.33 -13.74 -30.25
C MET A 45 24.49 -12.47 -30.42
N ASP A 46 23.99 -12.20 -31.63
CA ASP A 46 23.07 -11.09 -31.90
C ASP A 46 21.75 -11.24 -31.13
N THR A 47 21.22 -12.47 -31.08
CA THR A 47 20.01 -12.79 -30.31
C THR A 47 20.23 -12.52 -28.82
N VAL A 48 21.30 -13.06 -28.24
CA VAL A 48 21.65 -12.83 -26.83
C VAL A 48 21.86 -11.34 -26.54
N SER A 49 22.55 -10.62 -27.42
CA SER A 49 22.77 -9.18 -27.23
C SER A 49 21.46 -8.40 -27.22
N THR A 50 20.49 -8.81 -28.03
CA THR A 50 19.15 -8.22 -28.07
C THR A 50 18.38 -8.51 -26.78
N GLU A 51 18.39 -9.77 -26.32
CA GLU A 51 17.72 -10.18 -25.09
C GLU A 51 18.31 -9.49 -23.85
N VAL A 52 19.64 -9.35 -23.78
CA VAL A 52 20.34 -8.64 -22.71
C VAL A 52 19.93 -7.16 -22.68
N ASN A 53 19.85 -6.51 -23.84
CA ASN A 53 19.40 -5.12 -23.93
C ASN A 53 17.93 -4.98 -23.47
N LEU A 54 17.07 -5.91 -23.86
CA LEU A 54 15.68 -5.92 -23.42
C LEU A 54 15.57 -6.13 -21.90
N LEU A 55 16.39 -7.03 -21.34
CA LEU A 55 16.44 -7.28 -19.90
C LEU A 55 16.90 -6.03 -19.14
N ALA A 56 17.91 -5.31 -19.63
CA ALA A 56 18.37 -4.07 -19.03
C ALA A 56 17.25 -3.00 -18.98
N ILE A 57 16.48 -2.86 -20.06
CA ILE A 57 15.32 -1.95 -20.11
C ILE A 57 14.25 -2.39 -19.11
N ASN A 58 13.95 -3.68 -19.03
CA ASN A 58 12.93 -4.20 -18.11
C ASN A 58 13.35 -4.02 -16.65
N LEU A 59 14.62 -4.23 -16.31
CA LEU A 59 15.15 -3.97 -14.97
C LEU A 59 15.00 -2.51 -14.57
N TYR A 60 15.28 -1.57 -15.49
CA TYR A 60 15.07 -0.15 -15.24
C TYR A 60 13.60 0.16 -14.93
N LYS A 61 12.66 -0.38 -15.73
CA LYS A 61 11.22 -0.21 -15.50
C LYS A 61 10.75 -0.80 -14.16
N VAL A 62 11.26 -1.98 -13.80
CA VAL A 62 10.95 -2.61 -12.51
C VAL A 62 11.46 -1.75 -11.36
N ASN A 63 12.67 -1.21 -11.47
CA ASN A 63 13.24 -0.33 -10.44
C ASN A 63 12.42 0.94 -10.24
N GLU A 64 12.08 1.65 -11.32
CA GLU A 64 11.20 2.84 -11.26
C GLU A 64 9.83 2.50 -10.67
N GLY A 65 9.24 1.38 -11.09
CA GLY A 65 7.97 0.88 -10.55
C GLY A 65 8.06 0.55 -9.06
N SER A 66 9.18 -0.02 -8.60
CA SER A 66 9.42 -0.34 -7.19
C SER A 66 9.50 0.92 -6.34
N LEU A 67 10.27 1.93 -6.78
CA LEU A 67 10.40 3.20 -6.06
C LEU A 67 9.06 3.93 -5.93
N ALA A 68 8.29 4.00 -7.03
CA ALA A 68 6.95 4.60 -6.99
C ALA A 68 5.98 3.83 -6.08
N MET A 69 6.12 2.50 -6.02
CA MET A 69 5.31 1.67 -5.12
C MET A 69 5.68 1.89 -3.65
N GLU A 70 6.96 1.98 -3.33
CA GLU A 70 7.46 2.29 -1.98
C GLU A 70 6.96 3.65 -1.49
N GLU A 71 7.03 4.68 -2.33
CA GLU A 71 6.50 6.01 -2.00
C GLU A 71 4.99 5.96 -1.71
N ARG A 72 4.22 5.28 -2.55
CA ARG A 72 2.78 5.09 -2.35
C ARG A 72 2.48 4.37 -1.04
N VAL A 73 3.24 3.33 -0.70
CA VAL A 73 3.08 2.60 0.56
C VAL A 73 3.39 3.50 1.75
N ALA A 74 4.46 4.29 1.70
CA ALA A 74 4.82 5.22 2.77
C ALA A 74 3.71 6.27 3.02
N LEU A 75 3.14 6.83 1.96
CA LEU A 75 2.02 7.78 2.06
C LEU A 75 0.76 7.13 2.66
N LEU A 76 0.44 5.90 2.23
CA LEU A 76 -0.71 5.16 2.78
C LEU A 76 -0.52 4.82 4.26
N GLN A 77 0.68 4.41 4.67
CA GLN A 77 0.98 4.15 6.08
C GLN A 77 0.82 5.41 6.93
N LEU A 78 1.21 6.58 6.42
CA LEU A 78 0.98 7.85 7.10
C LEU A 78 -0.51 8.17 7.22
N ALA A 79 -1.27 8.00 6.13
CA ALA A 79 -2.72 8.25 6.13
C ALA A 79 -3.47 7.35 7.14
N VAL A 80 -3.09 6.07 7.23
CA VAL A 80 -3.64 5.13 8.22
C VAL A 80 -3.35 5.60 9.64
N LYS A 81 -2.09 5.95 9.96
CA LYS A 81 -1.73 6.47 11.29
C LYS A 81 -2.54 7.71 11.68
N VAL A 82 -2.72 8.65 10.75
CA VAL A 82 -3.53 9.86 10.98
C VAL A 82 -4.99 9.52 11.22
N LYS A 83 -5.54 8.55 10.48
CA LYS A 83 -6.92 8.09 10.64
C LYS A 83 -7.12 7.39 11.99
N ASP A 84 -6.19 6.54 12.40
CA ASP A 84 -6.25 5.84 13.70
C ASP A 84 -6.20 6.83 14.86
N LEU A 85 -5.31 7.83 14.79
CA LEU A 85 -5.24 8.89 15.79
C LEU A 85 -6.55 9.69 15.87
N HIS A 86 -7.11 10.08 14.72
CA HIS A 86 -8.42 10.75 14.68
C HIS A 86 -9.54 9.86 15.23
N GLY A 87 -9.51 8.56 14.94
CA GLY A 87 -10.46 7.58 15.46
C GLY A 87 -10.42 7.53 16.98
N SER A 88 -9.22 7.41 17.57
CA SER A 88 -9.03 7.41 19.02
C SER A 88 -9.55 8.70 19.66
N VAL A 89 -9.16 9.86 19.14
CA VAL A 89 -9.59 11.16 19.69
C VAL A 89 -11.12 11.31 19.64
N LYS A 90 -11.75 10.86 18.55
CA LYS A 90 -13.22 10.89 18.44
C LYS A 90 -13.88 9.93 19.43
N ALA A 91 -13.35 8.72 19.57
CA ALA A 91 -13.88 7.74 20.53
C ALA A 91 -13.80 8.27 21.97
N ASP A 92 -12.66 8.86 22.36
CA ASP A 92 -12.49 9.48 23.66
C ASP A 92 -13.47 10.64 23.88
N LYS A 93 -13.68 11.46 22.84
CA LYS A 93 -14.62 12.58 22.92
C LYS A 93 -16.09 12.12 23.01
N CYS A 94 -16.47 11.07 22.29
CA CYS A 94 -17.79 10.45 22.40
C CYS A 94 -18.00 9.94 23.83
N LYS A 95 -17.04 9.18 24.36
CA LYS A 95 -17.12 8.69 25.74
C LYS A 95 -17.26 9.82 26.76
N GLN A 96 -16.46 10.88 26.63
CA GLN A 96 -16.59 12.06 27.51
C GLN A 96 -17.95 12.77 27.38
N MET A 97 -18.58 12.73 26.22
CA MET A 97 -19.92 13.30 26.02
C MET A 97 -20.98 12.40 26.65
N ASP A 98 -20.87 11.09 26.49
CA ASP A 98 -21.78 10.12 27.11
C ASP A 98 -21.70 10.21 28.63
N ASP A 99 -20.49 10.23 29.22
CA ASP A 99 -20.29 10.40 30.67
C ASP A 99 -20.92 11.70 31.18
N LYS A 100 -20.88 12.78 30.38
CA LYS A 100 -21.51 14.06 30.73
C LYS A 100 -23.03 14.01 30.62
N LEU A 101 -23.56 13.33 29.60
CA LEU A 101 -25.00 13.15 29.45
C LEU A 101 -25.54 12.41 30.66
N ASP A 102 -24.92 11.29 31.04
CA ASP A 102 -25.30 10.50 32.21
C ASP A 102 -25.24 11.33 33.51
N ASP A 103 -24.18 12.11 33.71
CA ASP A 103 -24.05 13.00 34.88
C ASP A 103 -25.14 14.09 34.89
N THR A 104 -25.44 14.70 33.74
CA THR A 104 -26.49 15.72 33.65
C THR A 104 -27.89 15.14 33.83
N GLU A 105 -28.16 13.96 33.27
CA GLU A 105 -29.42 13.25 33.46
C GLU A 105 -29.60 12.86 34.93
N GLY A 106 -28.56 12.29 35.54
CA GLY A 106 -28.54 11.96 36.96
C GLY A 106 -28.81 13.16 37.85
N LYS A 107 -28.15 14.30 37.59
CA LYS A 107 -28.41 15.56 38.31
C LYS A 107 -29.81 16.11 38.08
N SER A 108 -30.32 16.03 36.85
CA SER A 108 -31.66 16.50 36.52
C SER A 108 -32.74 15.65 37.17
N GLN A 109 -32.53 14.35 37.32
CA GLN A 109 -33.48 13.42 37.93
C GLN A 109 -33.32 13.32 39.45
N HIS A 110 -32.21 13.81 40.02
CA HIS A 110 -31.88 13.63 41.43
C HIS A 110 -32.98 14.11 42.40
N CYS A 111 -33.68 15.20 42.04
CA CYS A 111 -34.76 15.76 42.85
C CYS A 111 -36.16 15.34 42.36
N ASN A 112 -36.25 14.52 41.31
CA ASN A 112 -37.53 14.08 40.77
C ASN A 112 -38.08 12.94 41.61
N LEU A 113 -39.32 13.10 42.08
CA LEU A 113 -40.08 12.04 42.73
C LEU A 113 -40.99 11.38 41.70
N CYS A 114 -40.78 10.09 41.42
CA CYS A 114 -41.67 9.33 40.53
C CYS A 114 -42.83 8.72 41.33
N SER A 115 -44.04 9.24 41.12
CA SER A 115 -45.27 8.72 41.72
C SER A 115 -45.87 7.63 40.82
N VAL A 116 -45.93 6.39 41.31
CA VAL A 116 -46.38 5.22 40.54
C VAL A 116 -47.55 4.54 41.23
N GLY A 117 -48.50 4.00 40.46
CA GLY A 117 -49.66 3.26 40.99
C GLY A 117 -50.89 4.11 41.31
N PHE A 118 -50.92 5.37 40.88
CA PHE A 118 -52.13 6.19 40.93
C PHE A 118 -53.02 5.90 39.71
N PRO A 119 -54.34 5.69 39.90
CA PRO A 119 -55.29 5.74 38.79
C PRO A 119 -55.19 7.07 38.05
N GLU A 120 -55.29 7.03 36.72
CA GLU A 120 -55.32 8.26 35.91
C GLU A 120 -56.46 9.20 36.38
N GLN A 121 -56.20 10.51 36.35
CA GLN A 121 -57.14 11.57 36.72
C GLN A 121 -57.56 11.62 38.20
N LEU A 122 -56.95 10.82 39.09
CA LEU A 122 -57.24 10.88 40.54
C LEU A 122 -56.95 12.26 41.14
N GLU A 123 -55.99 12.97 40.56
CA GLU A 123 -55.59 14.32 40.92
C GLU A 123 -56.62 15.42 40.61
N GLY A 124 -57.65 15.11 39.80
CA GLY A 124 -58.69 16.07 39.44
C GLY A 124 -58.14 17.27 38.67
N THR A 125 -58.62 18.48 38.99
CA THR A 125 -58.23 19.72 38.31
C THR A 125 -56.98 20.39 38.88
N ASP A 126 -56.52 20.02 40.08
CA ASP A 126 -55.31 20.58 40.70
C ASP A 126 -54.36 19.47 41.21
N PRO A 127 -53.36 19.11 40.41
CA PRO A 127 -52.35 18.11 40.79
C PRO A 127 -51.48 18.51 41.98
N THR A 128 -51.32 19.80 42.25
CA THR A 128 -50.46 20.30 43.33
C THR A 128 -51.15 20.08 44.67
N GLU A 129 -52.42 20.45 44.77
CA GLU A 129 -53.22 20.25 45.98
C GLU A 129 -53.36 18.76 46.33
N PHE A 130 -53.55 17.93 45.31
CA PHE A 130 -53.58 16.47 45.46
C PHE A 130 -52.29 15.93 46.09
N LEU A 131 -51.13 16.34 45.57
CA LEU A 131 -49.81 15.95 46.10
C LEU A 131 -49.60 16.43 47.54
N GLU A 132 -49.96 17.68 47.86
CA GLU A 132 -49.84 18.21 49.22
C GLU A 132 -50.66 17.44 50.24
N GLN A 133 -51.94 17.14 49.95
CA GLN A 133 -52.79 16.36 50.84
C GLN A 133 -52.23 14.96 51.05
N ARG A 134 -51.72 14.34 49.98
CA ARG A 134 -51.09 13.01 50.06
C ARG A 134 -49.85 13.02 50.95
N ILE A 135 -48.95 13.99 50.79
CA ILE A 135 -47.75 14.09 51.62
C ILE A 135 -48.13 14.23 53.10
N LYS A 136 -49.05 15.15 53.42
CA LYS A 136 -49.56 15.37 54.79
C LYS A 136 -50.15 14.09 55.40
N ASN A 137 -50.90 13.33 54.62
CA ASN A 137 -51.53 12.08 55.06
C ASN A 137 -50.56 10.91 55.22
N THR A 138 -49.42 10.92 54.52
CA THR A 138 -48.48 9.79 54.48
C THR A 138 -47.32 9.94 55.46
N ILE A 139 -46.80 11.16 55.61
CA ILE A 139 -45.59 11.45 56.41
C ILE A 139 -45.95 12.12 57.77
N GLY A 140 -47.20 12.55 57.94
CA GLY A 140 -47.71 13.27 59.11
C GLY A 140 -47.54 14.79 58.98
N PRO A 141 -48.19 15.59 59.86
CA PRO A 141 -48.02 17.04 59.86
C PRO A 141 -46.59 17.39 60.29
N GLY A 142 -45.84 18.01 59.39
CA GLY A 142 -44.59 18.73 59.71
C GLY A 142 -44.86 20.09 60.33
#